data_AF-A0A2J7PZ26-F1
#
_entry.id   AF-A0A2J7PZ26-F1
#
_cell.length_a   1.000
_cell.length_b   1.000
_cell.length_c   1.000
_cell.angle_alpha   90.00
_cell.angle_beta   90.00
_cell.angle_gamma   90.00
#
_symmetry.space_group_name_H-M   'P 1'
#
loop_
_entity.id
_entity.type
_entity.pdbx_description
1 polymer ?
#
loop_
_entity_poly.entity_id
_entity_poly.type
_entity_poly.pdbx_seq_one_letter_code
_entity_poly.pdbx_strand_id
1 'polypeptide(L)'
;MYVVHMTCKQQTTAREDLKTVVAKLLHTDSITNSADSSAQSPNKKQSEDGEGEEVGDTAKCEPVKPQVLWSLYFNCPETSKCDFTANIPAKVYLCSGPDLDLDFEYAVTEAKAIFSKMYPDSEFLPRAPDPEEILLEGEESAPGPIFEGDCAKAENDGHKTEDGDSDQTKGEEAE
;
A
#
# COMPACT_ATOMS: atom_id res chain seq x y z
N MET A 1 12.69 -7.76 7.37
CA MET A 1 12.83 -6.36 6.92
C MET A 1 11.55 -5.64 7.30
N TYR A 2 11.64 -4.42 7.83
CA TYR A 2 10.49 -3.63 8.24
C TYR A 2 10.51 -2.28 7.53
N VAL A 3 9.34 -1.74 7.23
CA VAL A 3 9.15 -0.35 6.80
C VAL A 3 8.56 0.40 7.97
N VAL A 4 9.24 1.46 8.42
CA VAL A 4 8.82 2.27 9.56
C VAL A 4 8.46 3.65 9.03
N HIS A 5 7.20 4.04 9.20
CA HIS A 5 6.73 5.39 8.92
C HIS A 5 6.69 6.20 10.21
N MET A 6 7.21 7.42 10.16
CA MET A 6 7.16 8.37 11.27
C MET A 6 6.56 9.67 10.76
N THR A 7 5.49 10.12 11.39
CA THR A 7 4.78 11.35 11.02
C THR A 7 4.70 12.25 12.24
N CYS A 8 4.93 13.55 12.05
CA CYS A 8 4.74 14.55 13.08
C CYS A 8 4.37 15.89 12.44
N LYS A 9 3.76 16.79 13.22
CA LYS A 9 3.57 18.17 12.80
C LYS A 9 4.93 18.83 12.57
N GLN A 10 5.10 19.41 11.39
CA GLN A 10 6.32 20.11 11.02
C GLN A 10 6.54 21.34 11.91
N GLN A 11 7.75 21.47 12.46
CA GLN A 11 8.23 22.69 13.12
C GLN A 11 9.35 23.33 12.31
N THR A 12 10.32 22.53 11.85
CA THR A 12 11.38 22.98 10.94
C THR A 12 11.45 22.08 9.70
N THR A 13 12.43 21.18 9.64
CA THR A 13 12.59 20.17 8.58
C THR A 13 12.27 18.80 9.14
N ALA A 14 11.74 17.90 8.30
CA ALA A 14 11.39 16.55 8.74
C ALA A 14 12.57 15.80 9.36
N ARG A 15 13.80 16.07 8.91
CA ARG A 15 15.02 15.47 9.46
C ARG A 15 15.31 15.96 10.87
N GLU A 16 15.16 17.24 11.16
CA GLU A 16 15.39 17.80 12.49
C GLU A 16 14.29 17.39 13.47
N ASP A 17 13.04 17.47 13.04
CA ASP A 17 11.87 17.14 13.86
C ASP A 17 11.89 15.66 14.30
N LEU A 18 12.30 14.75 13.42
CA LEU A 18 12.32 13.30 13.69
C LEU A 18 13.63 12.78 14.27
N LYS A 19 14.73 13.57 14.25
CA LYS A 19 16.08 13.14 14.64
C LYS A 19 16.11 12.44 16.00
N THR A 20 15.43 13.03 16.98
CA THR A 20 15.44 12.53 18.37
C THR A 20 14.76 11.17 18.49
N VAL A 21 13.67 10.95 17.76
CA VAL A 21 12.91 9.69 17.80
C VAL A 21 13.70 8.59 17.09
N VAL A 22 14.27 8.90 15.92
CA VAL A 22 15.10 7.97 15.15
C VAL A 22 16.31 7.52 15.96
N ALA A 23 17.06 8.44 16.58
CA ALA A 23 18.24 8.09 17.37
C ALA A 23 17.92 7.27 18.63
N LYS A 24 16.72 7.44 19.19
CA LYS A 24 16.26 6.65 20.34
C LYS A 24 15.85 5.24 19.94
N LEU A 25 15.19 5.06 18.81
CA LEU A 25 14.59 3.79 18.42
C LEU A 25 15.49 2.94 17.50
N LEU A 26 16.37 3.56 16.72
CA LEU A 26 17.08 2.92 15.61
C LEU A 26 18.59 3.22 15.64
N HIS A 27 19.37 2.32 15.05
CA HIS A 27 20.81 2.45 14.90
C HIS A 27 21.16 2.95 13.48
N THR A 28 21.82 4.11 13.36
CA THR A 28 22.03 4.81 12.07
C THR A 28 23.46 4.73 11.52
N ASP A 29 24.38 4.12 12.25
CA ASP A 29 25.84 4.27 12.05
C ASP A 29 26.38 3.68 10.73
N SER A 30 25.61 2.84 10.02
CA SER A 30 26.03 2.30 8.73
C SER A 30 25.73 3.19 7.51
N ILE A 31 24.90 4.23 7.65
CA ILE A 31 24.42 5.03 6.49
C ILE A 31 25.35 6.22 6.20
N THR A 32 26.10 6.71 7.20
CA THR A 32 26.92 7.94 7.06
C THR A 32 28.35 7.69 6.57
N ASN A 33 28.79 6.44 6.46
CA ASN A 33 30.18 6.10 6.10
C ASN A 33 30.28 5.54 4.68
N SER A 34 29.89 6.35 3.69
CA SER A 34 30.20 6.08 2.27
C SER A 34 30.52 7.36 1.50
N ALA A 35 31.44 8.14 2.04
CA ALA A 35 32.28 9.06 1.27
C ALA A 35 33.63 9.13 1.99
N ASP A 36 34.68 8.67 1.32
CA ASP A 36 36.09 8.70 1.72
C ASP A 36 36.50 7.90 2.97
N SER A 37 37.02 6.68 2.74
CA SER A 37 38.45 6.41 2.97
C SER A 37 38.81 4.98 2.59
N SER A 38 39.22 4.82 1.34
CA SER A 38 40.16 3.78 0.95
C SER A 38 41.54 4.09 1.53
N ALA A 39 41.94 3.41 2.59
CA ALA A 39 43.36 3.18 2.88
C ALA A 39 43.52 1.97 3.81
N GLN A 40 43.79 0.83 3.20
CA GLN A 40 44.42 -0.33 3.82
C GLN A 40 45.75 0.10 4.48
N SER A 41 45.98 -0.29 5.74
CA SER A 41 47.33 -0.58 6.24
C SER A 41 47.27 -1.45 7.50
N PRO A 42 47.83 -2.67 7.47
CA PRO A 42 48.11 -3.48 8.65
C PRO A 42 49.58 -3.32 9.04
N ASN A 43 49.89 -2.81 10.25
CA ASN A 43 51.12 -3.22 10.96
C ASN A 43 51.14 -2.91 12.47
N LYS A 44 50.98 -3.99 13.24
CA LYS A 44 51.70 -4.45 14.45
C LYS A 44 52.50 -3.43 15.32
N LYS A 45 52.16 -3.39 16.62
CA LYS A 45 53.16 -3.48 17.72
C LYS A 45 52.57 -3.97 19.04
N GLN A 46 53.10 -5.10 19.51
CA GLN A 46 53.01 -5.63 20.88
C GLN A 46 53.80 -4.76 21.85
N SER A 47 53.29 -4.63 23.09
CA SER A 47 54.06 -4.54 24.33
C SER A 47 53.22 -5.10 25.48
N GLU A 48 53.85 -5.87 26.37
CA GLU A 48 53.30 -6.61 27.52
C GLU A 48 53.32 -5.80 28.83
N ASP A 49 52.57 -6.34 29.81
CA ASP A 49 52.66 -6.24 31.29
C ASP A 49 52.00 -5.09 32.09
N GLY A 50 51.14 -5.49 33.04
CA GLY A 50 50.75 -4.67 34.21
C GLY A 50 49.38 -4.99 34.82
N GLU A 51 49.37 -5.66 35.97
CA GLU A 51 48.24 -6.20 36.73
C GLU A 51 47.27 -5.16 37.37
N GLY A 52 45.98 -5.51 37.42
CA GLY A 52 45.09 -5.30 38.58
C GLY A 52 44.27 -4.01 38.70
N GLU A 53 42.97 -4.08 38.39
CA GLU A 53 41.86 -3.73 39.32
C GLU A 53 40.50 -4.05 38.68
N GLU A 54 39.75 -4.96 39.30
CA GLU A 54 38.34 -5.18 38.98
C GLU A 54 37.49 -4.12 39.70
N VAL A 55 36.82 -3.26 38.94
CA VAL A 55 35.70 -2.47 39.44
C VAL A 55 34.58 -2.47 38.39
N GLY A 56 33.68 -3.43 38.55
CA GLY A 56 32.26 -3.44 38.17
C GLY A 56 31.83 -2.61 36.96
N ASP A 57 32.06 -3.13 35.74
CA ASP A 57 31.25 -2.71 34.60
C ASP A 57 29.86 -3.32 34.76
N THR A 58 28.94 -2.56 35.35
CA THR A 58 27.52 -2.89 35.32
C THR A 58 27.07 -2.61 33.89
N ALA A 59 27.36 -3.55 32.99
CA ALA A 59 26.94 -3.54 31.61
C ALA A 59 25.41 -3.44 31.60
N LYS A 60 24.90 -2.21 31.50
CA LYS A 60 23.51 -1.96 31.15
C LYS A 60 23.29 -2.68 29.84
N CYS A 61 22.51 -3.75 29.89
CA CYS A 61 22.06 -4.47 28.70
C CYS A 61 21.03 -3.56 28.01
N GLU A 62 21.51 -2.51 27.35
CA GLU A 62 20.70 -1.65 26.52
C GLU A 62 20.08 -2.52 25.41
N PRO A 63 18.77 -2.42 25.18
CA PRO A 63 18.13 -3.21 24.14
C PRO A 63 18.78 -2.93 22.79
N VAL A 64 19.10 -4.00 22.06
CA VAL A 64 19.72 -3.91 20.73
C VAL A 64 18.77 -3.16 19.79
N LYS A 65 19.17 -1.94 19.38
CA LYS A 65 18.39 -1.14 18.44
C LYS A 65 18.46 -1.74 17.03
N PRO A 66 17.34 -1.84 16.29
CA PRO A 66 17.36 -2.28 14.90
C PRO A 66 18.21 -1.35 14.02
N GLN A 67 18.96 -1.93 13.07
CA GLN A 67 19.79 -1.18 12.13
C GLN A 67 18.97 -0.59 10.98
N VAL A 68 19.19 0.70 10.67
CA VAL A 68 18.60 1.35 9.50
C VAL A 68 19.40 0.97 8.25
N LEU A 69 18.70 0.48 7.23
CA LEU A 69 19.29 0.18 5.91
C LEU A 69 19.17 1.37 4.95
N TRP A 70 18.04 2.08 5.02
CA TRP A 70 17.76 3.26 4.21
C TRP A 70 16.78 4.19 4.95
N SER A 71 16.89 5.50 4.71
CA SER A 71 16.01 6.50 5.30
C SER A 71 15.72 7.63 4.33
N LEU A 72 14.48 8.11 4.31
CA LEU A 72 14.02 9.29 3.58
C LEU A 72 13.31 10.23 4.55
N TYR A 73 13.60 11.53 4.42
CA TYR A 73 12.95 12.59 5.17
C TYR A 73 12.42 13.60 4.17
N PHE A 74 11.15 13.96 4.29
CA PHE A 74 10.53 14.99 3.46
C PHE A 74 9.45 15.70 4.26
N ASN A 75 9.18 16.95 3.90
CA ASN A 75 8.09 17.73 4.44
C ASN A 75 6.92 17.71 3.44
N CYS A 76 5.72 17.42 3.93
CA CYS A 76 4.50 17.46 3.14
C CYS A 76 3.67 18.67 3.59
N PRO A 77 3.33 19.61 2.70
CA PRO A 77 2.45 20.73 3.03
C PRO A 77 1.06 20.23 3.44
N GLU A 78 0.56 20.75 4.55
CA GLU A 78 -0.80 20.56 5.03
C GLU A 78 -1.71 21.59 4.33
N THR A 79 -2.54 21.15 3.38
CA THR A 79 -3.43 22.06 2.63
C THR A 79 -4.89 21.99 3.07
N SER A 80 -5.23 21.12 4.03
CA SER A 80 -6.60 20.89 4.49
C SER A 80 -7.35 22.14 4.99
N LYS A 81 -6.59 23.17 5.41
CA LYS A 81 -7.11 24.42 5.98
C LYS A 81 -6.96 25.62 5.03
N CYS A 82 -6.46 25.40 3.82
CA CYS A 82 -6.24 26.45 2.86
C CYS A 82 -7.46 26.59 1.94
N ASP A 83 -8.10 27.77 1.96
CA ASP A 83 -9.17 28.07 1.02
C ASP A 83 -8.59 28.65 -0.27
N PHE A 84 -8.55 27.82 -1.32
CA PHE A 84 -8.09 28.22 -2.64
C PHE A 84 -9.24 28.64 -3.58
N THR A 85 -10.49 28.69 -3.09
CA THR A 85 -11.69 28.81 -3.93
C THR A 85 -11.93 30.20 -4.53
N ALA A 86 -11.18 31.23 -4.12
CA ALA A 86 -11.43 32.62 -4.46
C ALA A 86 -11.37 32.97 -5.97
N ASN A 87 -10.63 32.21 -6.79
CA ASN A 87 -10.41 32.52 -8.22
C ASN A 87 -10.69 31.33 -9.13
N ILE A 88 -11.64 30.47 -8.75
CA ILE A 88 -11.87 29.20 -9.43
C ILE A 88 -13.07 29.31 -10.38
N PRO A 89 -12.92 28.90 -11.65
CA PRO A 89 -14.05 28.84 -12.59
C PRO A 89 -15.18 27.94 -12.08
N ALA A 90 -16.41 28.25 -12.48
CA ALA A 90 -17.56 27.39 -12.19
C ALA A 90 -17.32 25.97 -12.75
N LYS A 91 -17.58 24.95 -11.92
CA LYS A 91 -17.37 23.50 -12.18
C LYS A 91 -15.94 22.97 -12.02
N VAL A 92 -15.00 23.77 -11.52
CA VAL A 92 -13.71 23.25 -11.05
C VAL A 92 -13.78 23.13 -9.53
N TYR A 93 -13.45 21.95 -9.01
CA TYR A 93 -13.44 21.66 -7.58
C TYR A 93 -12.01 21.31 -7.18
N LEU A 94 -11.56 21.86 -6.05
CA LEU A 94 -10.25 21.56 -5.49
C LEU A 94 -10.42 20.61 -4.32
N CYS A 95 -9.52 19.63 -4.26
CA CYS A 95 -9.36 18.74 -3.12
C CYS A 95 -8.06 19.09 -2.42
N SER A 96 -8.06 18.90 -1.11
CA SER A 96 -6.90 19.09 -0.28
C SER A 96 -6.00 17.86 -0.35
N GLY A 97 -4.73 18.05 -0.01
CA GLY A 97 -3.79 16.95 0.25
C GLY A 97 -4.08 16.23 1.57
N PRO A 98 -3.24 15.24 1.93
CA PRO A 98 -3.40 14.50 3.16
C PRO A 98 -3.21 15.42 4.37
N ASP A 99 -3.96 15.11 5.42
CA ASP A 99 -3.86 15.74 6.72
C ASP A 99 -2.96 14.96 7.69
N LEU A 100 -2.72 15.57 8.84
CA LEU A 100 -1.90 15.03 9.94
C LEU A 100 -2.59 13.95 10.77
N ASP A 101 -3.90 13.77 10.58
CA ASP A 101 -4.70 12.81 11.35
C ASP A 101 -4.44 11.37 10.86
N LEU A 102 -4.71 10.38 11.72
CA LEU A 102 -4.43 8.96 11.44
C LEU A 102 -5.56 8.25 10.70
N ASP A 103 -6.73 8.87 10.66
CA ASP A 103 -7.91 8.35 9.98
C ASP A 103 -8.09 9.02 8.61
N PHE A 104 -9.23 8.76 7.97
CA PHE A 104 -9.58 9.32 6.67
C PHE A 104 -10.85 10.18 6.75
N GLU A 105 -11.25 10.61 7.95
CA GLU A 105 -12.53 11.30 8.16
C GLU A 105 -12.58 12.61 7.37
N TYR A 106 -11.48 13.37 7.38
CA TYR A 106 -11.35 14.61 6.63
C TYR A 106 -11.51 14.39 5.12
N ALA A 107 -10.77 13.45 4.54
CA ALA A 107 -10.82 13.14 3.11
C ALA A 107 -12.20 12.67 2.65
N VAL A 108 -12.86 11.81 3.45
CA VAL A 108 -14.22 11.34 3.16
C VAL A 108 -15.23 12.48 3.23
N THR A 109 -15.09 13.37 4.21
CA THR A 109 -15.96 14.54 4.38
C THR A 109 -15.81 15.52 3.22
N GLU A 110 -14.58 15.83 2.81
CA GLU A 110 -14.30 16.69 1.65
C GLU A 110 -14.87 16.09 0.36
N ALA A 111 -14.63 14.81 0.11
CA ALA A 111 -15.16 14.10 -1.05
C ALA A 111 -16.69 14.13 -1.09
N LYS A 112 -17.36 13.90 0.05
CA LYS A 112 -18.82 13.98 0.16
C LYS A 112 -19.33 15.39 -0.12
N ALA A 113 -18.67 16.42 0.41
CA ALA A 113 -19.05 17.81 0.17
C ALA A 113 -18.93 18.21 -1.30
N ILE A 114 -17.88 17.75 -2.00
CA ILE A 114 -17.72 17.97 -3.44
C ILE A 114 -18.77 17.18 -4.23
N PHE A 115 -19.01 15.92 -3.88
CA PHE A 115 -20.02 15.08 -4.53
C PHE A 115 -21.41 15.68 -4.44
N SER A 116 -21.86 16.09 -3.25
CA SER A 116 -23.17 16.73 -3.06
C SER A 116 -23.33 18.05 -3.82
N LYS A 117 -22.23 18.76 -4.10
CA LYS A 117 -22.26 19.95 -4.96
C LYS A 117 -22.41 19.61 -6.45
N MET A 118 -21.89 18.47 -6.89
CA MET A 118 -22.01 18.00 -8.28
C MET A 118 -23.34 17.29 -8.54
N TYR A 119 -23.80 16.49 -7.57
CA TYR A 119 -24.98 15.63 -7.66
C TYR A 119 -25.83 15.77 -6.38
N PRO A 120 -26.65 16.81 -6.26
CA PRO A 120 -27.41 17.08 -5.03
C PRO A 120 -28.47 16.01 -4.73
N ASP A 121 -28.99 15.35 -5.76
CA ASP A 121 -30.08 14.35 -5.64
C ASP A 121 -29.56 12.90 -5.60
N SER A 122 -28.24 12.69 -5.65
CA SER A 122 -27.64 11.36 -5.63
C SER A 122 -27.07 11.03 -4.25
N GLU A 123 -27.14 9.74 -3.88
CA GLU A 123 -26.52 9.24 -2.66
C GLU A 123 -25.00 9.13 -2.82
N PHE A 124 -24.26 9.40 -1.74
CA PHE A 124 -22.81 9.31 -1.72
C PHE A 124 -22.35 7.86 -1.48
N LEU A 125 -21.68 7.26 -2.47
CA LEU A 125 -21.20 5.88 -2.46
C LEU A 125 -22.30 4.84 -2.18
N PRO A 126 -23.35 4.76 -3.02
CA PRO A 126 -24.35 3.70 -2.90
C PRO A 126 -23.69 2.34 -3.14
N ARG A 127 -24.26 1.29 -2.55
CA ARG A 127 -23.82 -0.09 -2.83
C ARG A 127 -23.90 -0.34 -4.34
N ALA A 128 -22.84 -0.88 -4.91
CA ALA A 128 -22.92 -1.38 -6.27
C ALA A 128 -23.97 -2.50 -6.31
N PRO A 129 -24.88 -2.52 -7.31
CA PRO A 129 -25.82 -3.62 -7.48
C PRO A 129 -25.06 -4.95 -7.57
N ASP A 130 -25.58 -6.00 -6.94
CA ASP A 130 -24.90 -7.29 -6.94
C ASP A 130 -24.86 -7.84 -8.38
N PRO A 131 -23.80 -8.58 -8.77
CA PRO A 131 -23.64 -9.02 -10.16
C PRO A 131 -24.78 -9.93 -10.64
N GLU A 132 -25.44 -10.63 -9.73
CA GLU A 132 -26.61 -11.49 -10.01
C GLU A 132 -27.91 -10.68 -10.23
N GLU A 133 -27.95 -9.42 -9.78
CA GLU A 133 -29.06 -8.49 -10.03
C GLU A 133 -28.95 -7.79 -11.39
N ILE A 134 -27.80 -7.92 -12.07
CA ILE A 134 -27.58 -7.40 -13.41
C ILE A 134 -28.25 -8.37 -14.40
N LEU A 135 -29.48 -8.04 -14.81
CA LEU A 135 -30.16 -8.75 -15.90
C LEU A 135 -29.33 -8.61 -17.19
N LEU A 136 -28.60 -9.65 -17.56
CA LEU A 136 -27.99 -9.76 -18.88
C LEU A 136 -29.13 -10.05 -19.88
N GLU A 137 -29.64 -9.01 -20.51
CA GLU A 137 -30.58 -9.13 -21.62
C GLU A 137 -29.83 -9.76 -22.82
N GLY A 138 -29.69 -11.09 -22.81
CA GLY A 138 -28.87 -11.82 -23.79
C GLY A 138 -28.59 -13.31 -23.55
N GLU A 139 -28.94 -13.90 -22.39
CA GLU A 139 -28.77 -15.35 -22.16
C GLU A 139 -30.03 -16.18 -22.53
N GLU A 140 -30.75 -15.74 -23.56
CA GLU A 140 -31.49 -16.65 -24.45
C GLU A 140 -30.65 -16.80 -25.72
N SER A 141 -29.85 -17.87 -25.77
CA SER A 141 -29.38 -18.54 -27.00
C SER A 141 -29.28 -17.67 -28.27
N ALA A 142 -28.51 -16.58 -28.24
CA ALA A 142 -28.05 -15.94 -29.47
C ALA A 142 -26.75 -16.64 -29.87
N PRO A 143 -26.73 -17.48 -30.92
CA PRO A 143 -25.48 -17.97 -31.45
C PRO A 143 -24.67 -16.73 -31.84
N GLY A 144 -23.51 -16.54 -31.19
CA GLY A 144 -22.62 -15.43 -31.49
C GLY A 144 -22.32 -15.36 -32.99
N PRO A 145 -21.97 -14.18 -33.52
CA PRO A 145 -21.70 -14.04 -34.95
C PRO A 145 -20.60 -15.04 -35.35
N ILE A 146 -20.92 -15.88 -36.33
CA ILE A 146 -19.95 -16.79 -36.94
C ILE A 146 -18.82 -15.93 -37.47
N PHE A 147 -17.63 -16.08 -36.90
CA PHE A 147 -16.43 -15.45 -37.43
C PHE A 147 -16.09 -16.17 -38.73
N GLU A 148 -16.26 -15.50 -39.88
CA GLU A 148 -15.84 -16.00 -41.20
C GLU A 148 -14.30 -16.09 -41.24
N GLY A 149 -13.77 -17.20 -40.70
CA GLY A 149 -12.34 -17.44 -40.63
C GLY A 149 -11.92 -18.89 -40.77
N ASP A 150 -12.84 -19.87 -40.72
CA ASP A 150 -12.46 -21.28 -40.82
C ASP A 150 -13.07 -21.96 -42.04
N CYS A 151 -12.41 -21.73 -43.18
CA CYS A 151 -12.52 -22.62 -44.34
C CYS A 151 -11.71 -23.88 -44.08
N ALA A 152 -12.44 -24.98 -43.87
CA ALA A 152 -12.16 -26.34 -44.30
C ALA A 152 -10.88 -27.03 -43.81
N LYS A 153 -11.06 -28.04 -42.96
CA LYS A 153 -10.65 -29.42 -43.29
C LYS A 153 -11.69 -30.44 -42.81
N ALA A 154 -12.38 -31.03 -43.78
CA ALA A 154 -13.01 -32.33 -43.62
C ALA A 154 -11.97 -33.43 -43.89
N GLU A 155 -12.00 -34.49 -43.08
CA GLU A 155 -11.75 -35.92 -43.37
C GLU A 155 -11.56 -36.62 -42.01
N ASN A 156 -12.62 -37.23 -41.47
CA ASN A 156 -12.99 -38.65 -41.60
C ASN A 156 -11.94 -39.61 -41.00
N ASP A 157 -12.24 -40.20 -39.84
CA ASP A 157 -12.31 -41.66 -39.70
C ASP A 157 -12.98 -42.05 -38.38
N GLY A 158 -13.78 -43.12 -38.39
CA GLY A 158 -14.68 -43.48 -37.31
C GLY A 158 -14.11 -44.44 -36.26
N HIS A 159 -14.68 -44.42 -35.07
CA HIS A 159 -14.90 -45.65 -34.28
C HIS A 159 -16.01 -45.47 -33.24
N LYS A 160 -16.86 -46.49 -33.13
CA LYS A 160 -17.95 -46.66 -32.16
C LYS A 160 -17.42 -47.05 -30.77
N THR A 161 -18.15 -46.64 -29.72
CA THR A 161 -18.74 -47.43 -28.61
C THR A 161 -19.33 -46.42 -27.61
N GLU A 162 -20.65 -46.42 -27.32
CA GLU A 162 -21.28 -47.10 -26.16
C GLU A 162 -20.55 -46.74 -24.85
N ASP A 163 -21.13 -46.03 -23.88
CA ASP A 163 -22.37 -46.33 -23.15
C ASP A 163 -23.09 -45.07 -22.65
N GLY A 164 -24.41 -45.15 -22.58
CA GLY A 164 -25.21 -44.28 -21.72
C GLY A 164 -25.33 -44.88 -20.33
N ASP A 165 -25.46 -44.02 -19.32
CA ASP A 165 -26.46 -44.27 -18.29
C ASP A 165 -26.90 -42.94 -17.67
N SER A 166 -28.22 -42.82 -17.60
CA SER A 166 -28.97 -41.77 -16.93
C SER A 166 -29.30 -42.27 -15.53
N ASP A 167 -29.09 -41.46 -14.50
CA ASP A 167 -29.98 -41.59 -13.35
C ASP A 167 -30.37 -40.23 -12.79
N GLN A 168 -31.67 -40.15 -12.55
CA GLN A 168 -32.48 -39.02 -12.18
C GLN A 168 -33.23 -39.48 -10.94
N THR A 169 -32.91 -38.94 -9.76
CA THR A 169 -33.79 -39.07 -8.60
C THR A 169 -34.09 -37.72 -7.98
N LYS A 170 -35.35 -37.31 -8.21
CA LYS A 170 -36.14 -36.35 -7.43
C LYS A 170 -36.40 -36.84 -6.00
N GLY A 171 -36.75 -35.89 -5.14
CA GLY A 171 -37.41 -36.08 -3.84
C GLY A 171 -37.14 -34.86 -2.94
N GLU A 172 -37.89 -33.76 -2.98
CA GLU A 172 -39.28 -33.54 -2.49
C GLU A 172 -39.32 -33.26 -0.96
N GLU A 173 -39.75 -32.03 -0.62
CA GLU A 173 -40.54 -31.60 0.56
C GLU A 173 -39.94 -31.80 1.98
N ALA A 174 -40.27 -31.08 3.05
CA ALA A 174 -41.06 -29.89 3.36
C ALA A 174 -40.71 -29.50 4.82
N GLU A 175 -40.86 -28.21 5.16
CA GLU A 175 -41.39 -27.61 6.41
C GLU A 175 -40.74 -26.25 6.71
#